data_AF-A0A661B0B2-F1
#
_entry.id   AF-A0A661B0B2-F1
#
_cell.length_a   1.000
_cell.length_b   1.000
_cell.length_c   1.000
_cell.angle_alpha   90.00
_cell.angle_beta   90.00
_cell.angle_gamma   90.00
#
_symmetry.space_group_name_H-M   'P 1'
#
loop_
_entity.id
_entity.type
_entity.pdbx_description
1 polymer ?
#
loop_
_entity_poly.entity_id
_entity_poly.type
_entity_poly.pdbx_seq_one_letter_code
_entity_poly.pdbx_strand_id
1 'polypeptide(L)'
;IVGAFRRYREKGFIEILTCAATHGYLPLLGTDNSVYAQLAIAKQIHHKHFGVDPDGIWLPEAAYRPRYDWVPPVGKDKTPRTRRGIEEFLYHLDIHFFIVDSHLLKGGKAIGVYIDRFEALKKLWAQFEKEYEPREEIPRSPYQPYLCSSTGGKFATPFFVRDPETGLQVWSGEWGYPGNPAYLDFHKKHFPGGHRYWRVTDSQADLADKELYHPEWIADTISEQSHHFANLCAKVLNKAEAEQKVPPIITAPFDTELFGHWWFEGPKWLLEVARQISEIDGIAMTGGWSYLEKYPPDTVVQLPEGSWGQGGFHYIWLNEWTMWTWEHIYEAEKEMINFANRWVEKGGDYRLKRALVQMGKELLLLESSDWQFLISTWSARDYAERRIVFHYEKFKDLVRLARELIDGKEPPDGWMRELEILERQDDIFGDIDPALWADKNLEF
;
A
#
# COMPACT_ATOMS: atom_id res chain seq x y z
N ILE A 1 8.36 6.16 18.57
CA ILE A 1 8.29 4.93 17.72
C ILE A 1 9.26 5.02 16.55
N VAL A 2 9.13 5.98 15.62
CA VAL A 2 10.02 6.15 14.45
C VAL A 2 11.52 6.08 14.79
N GLY A 3 11.97 6.81 15.82
CA GLY A 3 13.36 6.76 16.26
C GLY A 3 13.86 5.39 16.75
N ALA A 4 12.96 4.50 17.19
CA ALA A 4 13.33 3.13 17.54
C ALA A 4 13.56 2.27 16.29
N PHE A 5 12.66 2.36 15.30
CA PHE A 5 12.83 1.71 14.00
C PHE A 5 14.11 2.16 13.29
N ARG A 6 14.41 3.47 13.32
CA ARG A 6 15.68 4.00 12.81
C ARG A 6 16.89 3.30 13.44
N ARG A 7 16.92 3.16 14.77
CA ARG A 7 18.02 2.47 15.47
C ARG A 7 18.16 1.01 15.09
N TYR A 8 17.06 0.30 14.84
CA TYR A 8 17.12 -1.10 14.40
C TYR A 8 17.62 -1.23 12.97
N ARG A 9 17.23 -0.31 12.07
CA ARG A 9 17.78 -0.21 10.71
C ARG A 9 19.28 0.08 10.73
N GLU A 10 19.71 1.07 11.51
CA GLU A 10 21.14 1.44 11.62
C GLU A 10 22.02 0.29 12.15
N LYS A 11 21.42 -0.65 12.90
CA LYS A 11 22.10 -1.88 13.37
C LYS A 11 22.03 -3.04 12.38
N GLY A 12 21.36 -2.87 11.23
CA GLY A 12 21.18 -3.92 10.22
C GLY A 12 20.18 -5.02 10.60
N PHE A 13 19.32 -4.81 11.61
CA PHE A 13 18.33 -5.81 12.02
C PHE A 13 17.07 -5.81 11.16
N ILE A 14 16.75 -4.67 10.57
CA ILE A 14 15.59 -4.50 9.70
C ILE A 14 15.96 -3.61 8.51
N GLU A 15 15.27 -3.83 7.41
CA GLU A 15 15.16 -2.88 6.31
C GLU A 15 13.82 -2.16 6.44
N ILE A 16 13.77 -0.88 6.08
CA ILE A 16 12.55 -0.08 6.11
C ILE A 16 12.26 0.38 4.70
N LEU A 17 11.12 -0.05 4.16
CA LEU A 17 10.62 0.39 2.86
C LEU A 17 9.78 1.65 3.02
N THR A 18 9.65 2.42 1.94
CA THR A 18 8.65 3.50 1.86
C THR A 18 7.33 2.99 1.28
N CYS A 19 6.36 3.89 1.13
CA CYS A 19 5.11 3.71 0.39
C CYS A 19 4.87 4.94 -0.51
N ALA A 20 3.68 5.10 -1.11
CA ALA A 20 3.20 6.40 -1.57
C ALA A 20 2.85 7.29 -0.37
N ALA A 21 3.00 8.62 -0.51
CA ALA A 21 2.91 9.58 0.60
C ALA A 21 1.67 9.39 1.49
N THR A 22 0.50 9.21 0.91
CA THR A 22 -0.78 8.97 1.62
C THR A 22 -1.42 7.64 1.24
N HIS A 23 -0.61 6.68 0.79
CA HIS A 23 -1.11 5.39 0.31
C HIS A 23 -2.14 5.56 -0.84
N GLY A 24 -1.91 6.53 -1.74
CA GLY A 24 -2.82 6.76 -2.87
C GLY A 24 -2.79 5.63 -3.90
N TYR A 25 -3.94 5.24 -4.46
CA TYR A 25 -4.04 4.10 -5.37
C TYR A 25 -3.46 4.44 -6.77
N LEU A 26 -2.14 4.34 -6.90
CA LEU A 26 -1.34 4.87 -8.01
C LEU A 26 -1.84 4.49 -9.42
N PRO A 27 -2.28 3.24 -9.71
CA PRO A 27 -2.81 2.88 -11.03
C PRO A 27 -3.95 3.76 -11.51
N LEU A 28 -4.81 4.22 -10.58
CA LEU A 28 -6.02 4.98 -10.91
C LEU A 28 -5.88 6.49 -10.73
N LEU A 29 -4.79 7.00 -10.14
CA LEU A 29 -4.51 8.44 -10.15
C LEU A 29 -4.53 8.94 -11.60
N GLY A 30 -5.18 10.06 -11.85
CA GLY A 30 -5.48 10.52 -13.20
C GLY A 30 -4.26 11.05 -13.94
N THR A 31 -3.19 11.41 -13.24
CA THR A 31 -2.07 12.15 -13.81
C THR A 31 -0.73 11.55 -13.37
N ASP A 32 0.24 11.58 -14.30
CA ASP A 32 1.60 11.13 -14.02
C ASP A 32 2.30 12.06 -13.01
N ASN A 33 1.93 13.34 -12.97
CA ASN A 33 2.40 14.31 -11.98
C ASN A 33 2.02 13.91 -10.56
N SER A 34 0.80 13.42 -10.35
CA SER A 34 0.31 13.03 -9.02
C SER A 34 0.92 11.71 -8.56
N VAL A 35 1.14 10.76 -9.48
CA VAL A 35 1.95 9.55 -9.21
C VAL A 35 3.37 9.94 -8.81
N TYR A 36 4.03 10.82 -9.57
CA TYR A 36 5.36 11.31 -9.25
C TYR A 36 5.40 11.99 -7.87
N ALA A 37 4.47 12.91 -7.59
CA ALA A 37 4.44 13.64 -6.33
C ALA A 37 4.24 12.71 -5.13
N GLN A 38 3.32 11.74 -5.22
CA GLN A 38 3.11 10.72 -4.18
C GLN A 38 4.41 9.96 -3.84
N LEU A 39 5.19 9.57 -4.86
CA LEU A 39 6.43 8.82 -4.68
C LEU A 39 7.60 9.71 -4.22
N ALA A 40 7.76 10.88 -4.82
CA ALA A 40 8.83 11.82 -4.49
C ALA A 40 8.70 12.36 -3.06
N ILE A 41 7.49 12.71 -2.61
CA ILE A 41 7.24 13.14 -1.24
C ILE A 41 7.55 12.00 -0.27
N ALA A 42 7.13 10.77 -0.58
CA ALA A 42 7.42 9.64 0.30
C ALA A 42 8.93 9.39 0.45
N LYS A 43 9.70 9.47 -0.65
CA LYS A 43 11.17 9.41 -0.61
C LYS A 43 11.76 10.49 0.29
N GLN A 44 11.31 11.75 0.15
CA GLN A 44 11.77 12.86 1.00
C GLN A 44 11.45 12.64 2.48
N ILE A 45 10.26 12.12 2.79
CA ILE A 45 9.82 11.86 4.16
C ILE A 45 10.56 10.67 4.78
N HIS A 46 10.84 9.64 4.00
CA HIS A 46 11.71 8.54 4.42
C HIS A 46 13.10 9.07 4.79
N HIS A 47 13.71 9.89 3.92
CA HIS A 47 15.00 10.53 4.20
C HIS A 47 14.97 11.38 5.45
N LYS A 48 13.94 12.24 5.61
CA LYS A 48 13.76 13.08 6.80
C LYS A 48 13.75 12.25 8.10
N HIS A 49 13.10 11.10 8.10
CA HIS A 49 12.96 10.28 9.32
C HIS A 49 14.13 9.33 9.58
N PHE A 50 14.71 8.74 8.53
CA PHE A 50 15.71 7.67 8.66
C PHE A 50 17.12 8.10 8.24
N GLY A 51 17.28 9.28 7.64
CA GLY A 51 18.57 9.85 7.22
C GLY A 51 19.13 9.27 5.91
N VAL A 52 18.32 8.51 5.18
CA VAL A 52 18.68 7.80 3.95
C VAL A 52 17.47 7.70 3.02
N ASP A 53 17.72 7.57 1.73
CA ASP A 53 16.67 7.26 0.77
C ASP A 53 16.22 5.79 0.93
N PRO A 54 14.97 5.45 0.58
CA PRO A 54 14.46 4.09 0.65
C PRO A 54 14.96 3.26 -0.54
N ASP A 55 15.52 2.08 -0.26
CA ASP A 55 15.95 1.13 -1.31
C ASP A 55 14.77 0.46 -2.01
N GLY A 56 13.62 0.32 -1.33
CA GLY A 56 12.42 -0.29 -1.89
C GLY A 56 11.13 0.34 -1.40
N ILE A 57 10.03 -0.06 -2.05
CA ILE A 57 8.70 0.48 -1.81
C ILE A 57 7.64 -0.63 -1.71
N TRP A 58 6.74 -0.47 -0.75
CA TRP A 58 5.42 -1.10 -0.81
C TRP A 58 4.51 -0.24 -1.69
N LEU A 59 4.15 -0.73 -2.88
CA LEU A 59 3.12 -0.05 -3.67
C LEU A 59 1.78 -0.16 -2.91
N PRO A 60 1.00 0.94 -2.79
CA PRO A 60 -0.31 0.89 -2.18
C PRO A 60 -1.13 -0.26 -2.75
N GLU A 61 -1.52 -1.18 -1.88
CA GLU A 61 -2.30 -2.39 -2.23
C GLU A 61 -1.61 -3.34 -3.21
N ALA A 62 -0.27 -3.33 -3.24
CA ALA A 62 0.54 -3.99 -4.26
C ALA A 62 0.02 -3.70 -5.69
N ALA A 63 -0.58 -2.52 -5.88
CA ALA A 63 -1.29 -2.16 -7.10
C ALA A 63 -0.30 -1.61 -8.13
N TYR A 64 -0.22 -2.29 -9.26
CA TYR A 64 0.72 -2.00 -10.33
C TYR A 64 -0.01 -1.74 -11.65
N ARG A 65 0.54 -0.83 -12.46
CA ARG A 65 0.09 -0.55 -13.84
C ARG A 65 1.31 -0.40 -14.77
N PRO A 66 1.34 -1.13 -15.91
CA PRO A 66 2.37 -0.94 -16.93
C PRO A 66 2.10 0.30 -17.79
N ARG A 67 3.08 0.67 -18.62
CA ARG A 67 2.90 1.71 -19.66
C ARG A 67 1.86 1.28 -20.68
N TYR A 68 0.83 2.11 -20.90
CA TYR A 68 -0.13 1.96 -22.00
C TYR A 68 -0.96 3.24 -22.21
N ASP A 69 -1.77 3.25 -23.28
CA ASP A 69 -2.75 4.32 -23.54
C ASP A 69 -3.97 4.16 -22.63
N TRP A 70 -3.93 4.89 -21.52
CA TRP A 70 -4.91 4.80 -20.47
C TRP A 70 -6.13 5.67 -20.75
N VAL A 71 -7.33 5.13 -20.54
CA VAL A 71 -8.59 5.85 -20.64
C VAL A 71 -9.16 6.06 -19.23
N PRO A 72 -9.48 7.30 -18.83
CA PRO A 72 -10.07 7.54 -17.52
C PRO A 72 -11.36 6.73 -17.31
N PRO A 73 -11.51 6.02 -16.18
CA PRO A 73 -12.70 5.20 -15.93
C PRO A 73 -13.94 6.07 -15.67
N VAL A 74 -13.76 7.25 -15.10
CA VAL A 74 -14.83 8.22 -14.80
C VAL A 74 -14.66 9.52 -15.58
N GLY A 75 -15.62 10.45 -15.47
CA GLY A 75 -15.57 11.74 -16.13
C GLY A 75 -15.91 11.71 -17.63
N LYS A 76 -16.12 12.92 -18.18
CA LYS A 76 -16.57 13.13 -19.57
C LYS A 76 -15.46 12.95 -20.61
N ASP A 77 -14.22 13.23 -20.22
CA ASP A 77 -13.07 13.07 -21.09
C ASP A 77 -12.67 11.59 -21.13
N LYS A 78 -12.84 10.96 -22.30
CA LYS A 78 -12.47 9.56 -22.57
C LYS A 78 -11.32 9.47 -23.57
N THR A 79 -10.58 10.55 -23.76
CA THR A 79 -9.43 10.58 -24.65
C THR A 79 -8.33 9.68 -24.08
N PRO A 80 -7.86 8.66 -24.82
CA PRO A 80 -6.72 7.86 -24.40
C PRO A 80 -5.49 8.74 -24.24
N ARG A 81 -4.74 8.54 -23.16
CA ARG A 81 -3.46 9.21 -22.91
C ARG A 81 -2.40 8.19 -22.54
N THR A 82 -1.26 8.24 -23.22
CA THR A 82 -0.12 7.41 -22.86
C THR A 82 0.33 7.77 -21.45
N ARG A 83 0.29 6.80 -20.55
CA ARG A 83 0.82 6.94 -19.19
C ARG A 83 2.04 6.08 -19.00
N ARG A 84 3.02 6.59 -18.26
CA ARG A 84 4.22 5.84 -17.88
C ARG A 84 3.85 4.64 -16.99
N GLY A 85 4.62 3.56 -17.07
CA GLY A 85 4.50 2.46 -16.12
C GLY A 85 4.96 2.91 -14.72
N ILE A 86 4.41 2.32 -13.66
CA ILE A 86 4.80 2.67 -12.28
C ILE A 86 6.31 2.44 -12.06
N GLU A 87 6.85 1.37 -12.64
CA GLU A 87 8.27 1.03 -12.58
C GLU A 87 9.17 2.11 -13.18
N GLU A 88 8.70 2.89 -14.16
CA GLU A 88 9.45 4.00 -14.76
C GLU A 88 9.65 5.15 -13.75
N PHE A 89 8.64 5.45 -12.93
CA PHE A 89 8.76 6.44 -11.86
C PHE A 89 9.69 5.97 -10.74
N LEU A 90 9.59 4.69 -10.36
CA LEU A 90 10.46 4.11 -9.33
C LEU A 90 11.92 4.18 -9.75
N TYR A 91 12.22 3.78 -11.00
CA TYR A 91 13.57 3.89 -11.55
C TYR A 91 14.07 5.33 -11.52
N HIS A 92 13.26 6.29 -11.99
CA HIS A 92 13.65 7.70 -12.04
C HIS A 92 13.89 8.30 -10.64
N LEU A 93 13.18 7.82 -9.62
CA LEU A 93 13.31 8.25 -8.24
C LEU A 93 14.34 7.44 -7.45
N ASP A 94 15.16 6.60 -8.10
CA ASP A 94 16.13 5.71 -7.46
C ASP A 94 15.50 4.82 -6.35
N ILE A 95 14.29 4.33 -6.57
CA ILE A 95 13.63 3.34 -5.72
C ILE A 95 13.83 1.98 -6.39
N HIS A 96 14.63 1.12 -5.79
CA HIS A 96 15.27 0.00 -6.49
C HIS A 96 14.43 -1.26 -6.58
N PHE A 97 13.40 -1.44 -5.74
CA PHE A 97 12.48 -2.56 -5.90
C PHE A 97 11.10 -2.32 -5.32
N PHE A 98 10.15 -3.16 -5.75
CA PHE A 98 8.79 -3.21 -5.21
C PHE A 98 8.29 -4.65 -5.06
N ILE A 99 7.09 -4.80 -4.50
CA ILE A 99 6.46 -6.11 -4.27
C ILE A 99 5.12 -6.17 -5.01
N VAL A 100 4.84 -7.29 -5.66
CA VAL A 100 3.56 -7.57 -6.34
C VAL A 100 2.94 -8.89 -5.86
N ASP A 101 1.66 -9.08 -6.17
CA ASP A 101 0.97 -10.33 -5.89
C ASP A 101 1.29 -11.42 -6.93
N SER A 102 1.20 -12.68 -6.51
CA SER A 102 1.59 -13.85 -7.31
C SER A 102 0.93 -13.96 -8.69
N HIS A 103 -0.33 -13.56 -8.80
CA HIS A 103 -1.07 -13.68 -10.06
C HIS A 103 -0.60 -12.70 -11.15
N LEU A 104 0.09 -11.60 -10.79
CA LEU A 104 0.72 -10.71 -11.78
C LEU A 104 1.89 -11.39 -12.49
N LEU A 105 2.61 -12.28 -11.79
CA LEU A 105 3.72 -13.04 -12.36
C LEU A 105 3.23 -14.28 -13.11
N LYS A 106 2.37 -15.07 -12.45
CA LYS A 106 2.00 -16.43 -12.85
C LYS A 106 0.73 -16.51 -13.67
N GLY A 107 -0.07 -15.45 -13.80
CA GLY A 107 -1.44 -15.58 -14.27
C GLY A 107 -2.30 -16.37 -13.28
N GLY A 108 -3.39 -16.96 -13.74
CA GLY A 108 -4.33 -17.71 -12.89
C GLY A 108 -5.26 -16.81 -12.06
N LYS A 109 -5.93 -17.41 -11.07
CA LYS A 109 -6.87 -16.71 -10.18
C LYS A 109 -6.12 -15.97 -9.08
N ALA A 110 -6.49 -14.71 -8.84
CA ALA A 110 -5.94 -13.93 -7.73
C ALA A 110 -6.43 -14.48 -6.38
N ILE A 111 -5.49 -14.66 -5.43
CA ILE A 111 -5.81 -15.04 -4.05
C ILE A 111 -6.04 -13.76 -3.25
N GLY A 112 -7.29 -13.31 -3.26
CA GLY A 112 -7.71 -12.09 -2.60
C GLY A 112 -7.47 -12.16 -1.09
N VAL A 113 -6.95 -11.06 -0.55
CA VAL A 113 -6.54 -10.93 0.84
C VAL A 113 -7.75 -10.69 1.76
N TYR A 114 -8.77 -9.95 1.29
CA TYR A 114 -9.80 -9.39 2.17
C TYR A 114 -11.16 -10.12 2.19
N ILE A 115 -11.45 -11.02 1.24
CA ILE A 115 -12.81 -11.53 1.04
C ILE A 115 -13.39 -12.27 2.24
N ASP A 116 -12.55 -13.02 2.96
CA ASP A 116 -12.99 -13.78 4.14
C ASP A 116 -13.33 -12.87 5.32
N ARG A 117 -12.78 -11.65 5.34
CA ARG A 117 -12.92 -10.68 6.44
C ARG A 117 -14.16 -9.79 6.32
N PHE A 118 -14.64 -9.53 5.10
CA PHE A 118 -15.71 -8.56 4.87
C PHE A 118 -16.87 -9.16 4.06
N GLU A 119 -18.02 -9.31 4.71
CA GLU A 119 -19.24 -9.84 4.08
C GLU A 119 -19.73 -8.97 2.91
N ALA A 120 -19.53 -7.65 3.00
CA ALA A 120 -19.82 -6.73 1.90
C ALA A 120 -19.00 -7.06 0.65
N LEU A 121 -17.71 -7.39 0.81
CA LEU A 121 -16.84 -7.78 -0.31
C LEU A 121 -17.30 -9.08 -0.96
N LYS A 122 -17.85 -10.05 -0.21
CA LYS A 122 -18.40 -11.28 -0.79
C LYS A 122 -19.58 -11.00 -1.73
N LYS A 123 -20.51 -10.15 -1.29
CA LYS A 123 -21.65 -9.72 -2.11
C LYS A 123 -21.21 -8.95 -3.34
N LEU A 124 -20.29 -8.02 -3.13
CA LEU A 124 -19.69 -7.17 -4.14
C LEU A 124 -18.95 -8.03 -5.19
N TRP A 125 -18.22 -9.07 -4.77
CA TRP A 125 -17.54 -10.03 -5.64
C TRP A 125 -18.51 -10.91 -6.43
N ALA A 126 -19.59 -11.40 -5.82
CA ALA A 126 -20.57 -12.26 -6.50
C ALA A 126 -21.22 -11.59 -7.73
N GLN A 127 -21.22 -10.25 -7.77
CA GLN A 127 -21.68 -9.48 -8.92
C GLN A 127 -20.64 -9.46 -10.05
N PHE A 128 -19.34 -9.46 -9.72
CA PHE A 128 -18.23 -9.24 -10.66
C PHE A 128 -17.56 -10.53 -11.12
N GLU A 129 -17.72 -11.63 -10.37
CA GLU A 129 -17.19 -12.93 -10.77
C GLU A 129 -17.70 -13.37 -12.16
N LYS A 130 -18.86 -12.88 -12.59
CA LYS A 130 -19.43 -13.15 -13.92
C LYS A 130 -18.63 -12.53 -15.07
N GLU A 131 -17.90 -11.46 -14.81
CA GLU A 131 -17.07 -10.73 -15.78
C GLU A 131 -15.57 -11.02 -15.58
N TYR A 132 -15.23 -11.81 -14.56
CA TYR A 132 -13.86 -12.16 -14.23
C TYR A 132 -13.39 -13.39 -15.03
N GLU A 133 -12.42 -13.18 -15.90
CA GLU A 133 -11.71 -14.26 -16.59
C GLU A 133 -10.29 -14.39 -16.01
N PRO A 134 -9.94 -15.52 -15.38
CA PRO A 134 -8.58 -15.78 -14.93
C PRO A 134 -7.64 -15.80 -16.13
N ARG A 135 -6.44 -15.23 -15.95
CA ARG A 135 -5.42 -15.26 -17.00
C ARG A 135 -4.85 -16.67 -17.15
N GLU A 136 -4.36 -16.99 -18.32
CA GLU A 136 -3.60 -18.23 -18.55
C GLU A 136 -2.39 -18.27 -17.60
N GLU A 137 -2.15 -19.45 -17.03
CA GLU A 137 -1.02 -19.65 -16.13
C GLU A 137 0.30 -19.71 -16.90
N ILE A 138 1.26 -18.88 -16.49
CA ILE A 138 2.62 -18.85 -16.99
C ILE A 138 3.53 -19.50 -15.94
N PRO A 139 4.29 -20.55 -16.28
CA PRO A 139 5.12 -21.28 -15.32
C PRO A 139 6.36 -20.45 -14.94
N ARG A 140 6.19 -19.53 -14.00
CA ARG A 140 7.25 -18.71 -13.40
C ARG A 140 7.28 -18.94 -11.89
N SER A 141 8.48 -19.07 -11.34
CA SER A 141 8.70 -19.24 -9.90
C SER A 141 8.50 -17.91 -9.18
N PRO A 142 7.67 -17.80 -8.13
CA PRO A 142 7.59 -16.60 -7.29
C PRO A 142 8.80 -16.46 -6.36
N TYR A 143 9.71 -17.44 -6.35
CA TYR A 143 10.81 -17.56 -5.38
C TYR A 143 12.14 -16.94 -5.83
N GLN A 144 12.08 -15.99 -6.76
CA GLN A 144 13.21 -15.17 -7.20
C GLN A 144 12.70 -13.80 -7.69
N PRO A 145 13.52 -12.74 -7.60
CA PRO A 145 13.16 -11.46 -8.17
C PRO A 145 13.28 -11.46 -9.70
N TYR A 146 12.60 -10.50 -10.32
CA TYR A 146 12.62 -10.26 -11.76
C TYR A 146 12.76 -8.77 -12.04
N LEU A 147 13.14 -8.39 -13.26
CA LEU A 147 13.14 -7.01 -13.72
C LEU A 147 11.80 -6.69 -14.37
N CYS A 148 11.04 -5.73 -13.83
CA CYS A 148 9.81 -5.24 -14.47
C CYS A 148 10.17 -4.19 -15.52
N SER A 149 9.70 -4.34 -16.76
CA SER A 149 9.83 -3.33 -17.82
C SER A 149 8.60 -3.34 -18.72
N SER A 150 7.93 -2.21 -18.88
CA SER A 150 6.80 -2.10 -19.82
C SER A 150 7.24 -2.02 -21.28
N THR A 151 6.35 -2.43 -22.19
CA THR A 151 6.56 -2.26 -23.65
C THR A 151 6.70 -0.77 -23.98
N GLY A 152 7.78 -0.42 -24.70
CA GLY A 152 8.10 0.98 -25.00
C GLY A 152 8.66 1.77 -23.82
N GLY A 153 8.77 1.17 -22.64
CA GLY A 153 9.56 1.68 -21.50
C GLY A 153 11.06 1.57 -21.78
N LYS A 154 11.84 2.49 -21.20
CA LYS A 154 13.32 2.48 -21.30
C LYS A 154 14.00 1.96 -20.03
N PHE A 155 13.22 1.81 -18.97
CA PHE A 155 13.69 1.58 -17.61
C PHE A 155 13.11 0.28 -17.08
N ALA A 156 13.88 -0.38 -16.21
CA ALA A 156 13.45 -1.59 -15.55
C ALA A 156 13.71 -1.52 -14.05
N THR A 157 12.72 -1.94 -13.26
CA THR A 157 12.82 -1.93 -11.79
C THR A 157 12.61 -3.35 -11.27
N PRO A 158 13.53 -3.88 -10.45
CA PRO A 158 13.36 -5.15 -9.76
C PRO A 158 12.04 -5.27 -8.99
N PHE A 159 11.49 -6.48 -8.91
CA PHE A 159 10.35 -6.76 -8.04
C PHE A 159 10.43 -8.15 -7.41
N PHE A 160 9.84 -8.25 -6.22
CA PHE A 160 9.56 -9.50 -5.52
C PHE A 160 8.09 -9.88 -5.63
N VAL A 161 7.78 -11.15 -5.38
CA VAL A 161 6.45 -11.69 -5.54
C VAL A 161 5.97 -12.32 -4.24
N ARG A 162 4.78 -11.91 -3.78
CA ARG A 162 4.13 -12.48 -2.59
C ARG A 162 4.01 -14.00 -2.73
N ASP A 163 4.51 -14.72 -1.74
CA ASP A 163 4.40 -16.16 -1.67
C ASP A 163 2.99 -16.61 -1.27
N PRO A 164 2.30 -17.44 -2.10
CA PRO A 164 0.97 -17.92 -1.78
C PRO A 164 0.95 -18.94 -0.64
N GLU A 165 2.00 -19.74 -0.45
CA GLU A 165 2.00 -20.82 0.56
C GLU A 165 2.05 -20.26 1.99
N THR A 166 3.02 -19.40 2.28
CA THR A 166 3.11 -18.71 3.57
C THR A 166 1.96 -17.71 3.77
N GLY A 167 1.53 -17.06 2.70
CA GLY A 167 0.37 -16.17 2.71
C GLY A 167 -0.88 -16.88 3.22
N LEU A 168 -1.25 -18.02 2.61
CA LEU A 168 -2.43 -18.80 2.99
C LEU A 168 -2.33 -19.32 4.43
N GLN A 169 -1.16 -19.79 4.83
CA GLN A 169 -0.92 -20.39 6.15
C GLN A 169 -1.14 -19.40 7.31
N VAL A 170 -0.99 -18.10 7.08
CA VAL A 170 -1.18 -17.06 8.09
C VAL A 170 -2.52 -16.35 7.92
N TRP A 171 -2.94 -16.03 6.68
CA TRP A 171 -4.13 -15.20 6.43
C TRP A 171 -5.45 -15.97 6.32
N SER A 172 -5.43 -17.28 6.11
CA SER A 172 -6.68 -18.04 5.98
C SER A 172 -7.54 -17.91 7.24
N GLY A 173 -8.80 -17.49 7.09
CA GLY A 173 -9.75 -17.47 8.20
C GLY A 173 -10.17 -18.87 8.68
N GLU A 174 -9.99 -19.88 7.84
CA GLU A 174 -10.34 -21.27 8.14
C GLU A 174 -9.18 -22.06 8.74
N TRP A 175 -7.97 -21.92 8.17
CA TRP A 175 -6.80 -22.76 8.48
C TRP A 175 -5.61 -21.98 9.04
N GLY A 176 -5.71 -20.65 9.10
CA GLY A 176 -4.61 -19.79 9.52
C GLY A 176 -4.37 -19.83 11.02
N TYR A 177 -3.11 -19.62 11.43
CA TYR A 177 -2.73 -19.59 12.84
C TYR A 177 -3.58 -18.68 13.72
N PRO A 178 -3.97 -17.45 13.30
CA PRO A 178 -4.78 -16.55 14.12
C PRO A 178 -6.12 -17.13 14.58
N GLY A 179 -6.66 -18.11 13.86
CA GLY A 179 -7.92 -18.79 14.21
C GLY A 179 -7.78 -19.85 15.31
N ASN A 180 -6.59 -20.06 15.89
CA ASN A 180 -6.38 -21.10 16.90
C ASN A 180 -7.27 -20.89 18.13
N PRO A 181 -7.98 -21.93 18.61
CA PRO A 181 -8.82 -21.89 19.81
C PRO A 181 -8.21 -21.31 21.09
N ALA A 182 -6.88 -21.37 21.24
CA ALA A 182 -6.17 -20.87 22.42
C ALA A 182 -5.95 -19.35 22.40
N TYR A 183 -5.91 -18.73 21.22
CA TYR A 183 -5.57 -17.30 21.07
C TYR A 183 -6.66 -16.36 21.54
N LEU A 184 -6.27 -15.14 21.91
CA LEU A 184 -7.18 -14.10 22.38
C LEU A 184 -8.18 -13.70 21.27
N ASP A 185 -9.48 -13.81 21.57
CA ASP A 185 -10.54 -13.42 20.64
C ASP A 185 -10.57 -11.90 20.47
N PHE A 186 -10.51 -11.45 19.21
CA PHE A 186 -10.51 -10.02 18.89
C PHE A 186 -11.86 -9.34 19.12
N HIS A 187 -12.95 -10.08 18.87
CA HIS A 187 -14.30 -9.54 18.74
C HIS A 187 -15.04 -9.46 20.08
N LYS A 188 -14.81 -10.41 21.00
CA LYS A 188 -15.45 -10.42 22.32
C LYS A 188 -14.79 -9.42 23.26
N LYS A 189 -15.52 -8.34 23.55
CA LYS A 189 -15.07 -7.24 24.41
C LYS A 189 -15.93 -7.12 25.66
N HIS A 190 -15.28 -6.94 26.80
CA HIS A 190 -15.92 -6.70 28.09
C HIS A 190 -16.45 -5.27 28.15
N PHE A 191 -17.68 -5.10 28.64
CA PHE A 191 -18.23 -3.80 28.94
C PHE A 191 -18.38 -3.60 30.46
N PRO A 192 -17.97 -2.45 31.01
CA PRO A 192 -17.27 -1.33 30.35
C PRO A 192 -15.79 -1.62 30.07
N GLY A 193 -15.15 -0.79 29.24
CA GLY A 193 -13.70 -0.74 29.06
C GLY A 193 -13.14 -1.38 27.78
N GLY A 194 -13.89 -2.27 27.12
CA GLY A 194 -13.49 -2.84 25.83
C GLY A 194 -12.33 -3.84 25.89
N HIS A 195 -11.92 -4.27 27.09
CA HIS A 195 -10.88 -5.27 27.28
C HIS A 195 -11.31 -6.64 26.75
N ARG A 196 -10.35 -7.43 26.29
CA ARG A 196 -10.55 -8.79 25.76
C ARG A 196 -10.08 -9.79 26.80
N TYR A 197 -10.93 -10.74 27.19
CA TYR A 197 -10.64 -11.75 28.22
C TYR A 197 -10.96 -13.19 27.77
N TRP A 198 -11.37 -13.36 26.51
CA TRP A 198 -11.83 -14.63 25.99
C TRP A 198 -10.93 -15.11 24.88
N ARG A 199 -10.85 -16.42 24.72
CA ARG A 199 -10.13 -17.06 23.62
C ARG A 199 -11.06 -17.33 22.44
N VAL A 200 -10.49 -17.52 21.25
CA VAL A 200 -11.23 -17.82 20.02
C VAL A 200 -12.15 -19.01 20.23
N THR A 201 -11.77 -20.02 21.03
CA THR A 201 -12.60 -21.18 21.39
C THR A 201 -12.88 -22.12 20.23
N ASP A 202 -13.56 -21.62 19.22
CA ASP A 202 -13.79 -22.21 17.92
C ASP A 202 -14.01 -21.03 16.93
N SER A 203 -13.57 -21.17 15.69
CA SER A 203 -13.69 -20.11 14.69
C SER A 203 -15.13 -19.84 14.26
N GLN A 204 -16.04 -20.79 14.51
CA GLN A 204 -17.48 -20.72 14.22
C GLN A 204 -18.35 -20.52 15.47
N ALA A 205 -17.77 -20.49 16.67
CA ALA A 205 -18.53 -20.27 17.90
C ALA A 205 -19.14 -18.87 17.98
N ASP A 206 -20.36 -18.77 18.53
CA ASP A 206 -20.97 -17.51 18.90
C ASP A 206 -20.13 -16.81 20.00
N LEU A 207 -20.21 -15.49 20.07
CA LEU A 207 -19.59 -14.71 21.14
C LEU A 207 -20.02 -15.20 22.53
N ALA A 208 -21.25 -15.67 22.71
CA ALA A 208 -21.72 -16.21 23.99
C ALA A 208 -20.88 -17.42 24.46
N ASP A 209 -20.48 -18.27 23.52
CA ASP A 209 -19.83 -19.56 23.80
C ASP A 209 -18.31 -19.46 23.96
N LYS A 210 -17.71 -18.30 23.66
CA LYS A 210 -16.27 -18.08 23.84
C LYS A 210 -15.87 -18.22 25.32
N GLU A 211 -14.90 -19.08 25.59
CA GLU A 211 -14.35 -19.37 26.91
C GLU A 211 -13.25 -18.37 27.32
N LEU A 212 -12.83 -18.41 28.59
CA LEU A 212 -11.78 -17.53 29.11
C LEU A 212 -10.44 -17.79 28.43
N TYR A 213 -9.66 -16.72 28.27
CA TYR A 213 -8.30 -16.79 27.74
C TYR A 213 -7.32 -17.31 28.79
N HIS A 214 -6.45 -18.23 28.37
CA HIS A 214 -5.48 -18.95 29.21
C HIS A 214 -4.05 -18.64 28.73
N PRO A 215 -3.38 -17.62 29.29
CA PRO A 215 -2.03 -17.22 28.87
C PRO A 215 -0.99 -18.36 28.92
N GLU A 216 -1.19 -19.32 29.80
CA GLU A 216 -0.33 -20.49 30.01
C GLU A 216 -0.32 -21.45 28.80
N TRP A 217 -1.35 -21.47 27.95
CA TRP A 217 -1.41 -22.34 26.77
C TRP A 217 -0.62 -21.80 25.57
N ILE A 218 -0.27 -20.51 25.62
CA ILE A 218 0.23 -19.78 24.46
C ILE A 218 1.66 -20.14 24.11
N ALA A 219 2.50 -20.44 25.10
CA ALA A 219 3.90 -20.78 24.86
C ALA A 219 4.02 -22.00 23.95
N ASP A 220 3.31 -23.08 24.27
CA ASP A 220 3.33 -24.32 23.50
C ASP A 220 2.71 -24.12 22.11
N THR A 221 1.59 -23.39 22.03
CA THR A 221 0.90 -23.11 20.76
C THR A 221 1.79 -22.31 19.80
N ILE A 222 2.45 -21.27 20.30
CA ILE A 222 3.39 -20.48 19.50
C ILE A 222 4.57 -21.34 19.06
N SER A 223 5.14 -22.16 19.95
CA SER A 223 6.27 -23.02 19.62
C SER A 223 5.91 -24.02 18.50
N GLU A 224 4.73 -24.63 18.56
CA GLU A 224 4.27 -25.56 17.52
C GLU A 224 4.08 -24.85 16.16
N GLN A 225 3.37 -23.72 16.16
CA GLN A 225 3.01 -23.03 14.92
C GLN A 225 4.20 -22.31 14.26
N SER A 226 5.12 -21.77 15.05
CA SER A 226 6.37 -21.18 14.55
C SER A 226 7.29 -22.25 13.96
N HIS A 227 7.41 -23.42 14.60
CA HIS A 227 8.15 -24.56 14.07
C HIS A 227 7.54 -25.06 12.76
N HIS A 228 6.21 -25.18 12.69
CA HIS A 228 5.51 -25.52 11.45
C HIS A 228 5.82 -24.50 10.34
N PHE A 229 5.74 -23.20 10.63
CA PHE A 229 6.01 -22.15 9.64
C PHE A 229 7.46 -22.14 9.16
N ALA A 230 8.42 -22.30 10.06
CA ALA A 230 9.84 -22.37 9.70
C ALA A 230 10.14 -23.59 8.80
N ASN A 231 9.55 -24.75 9.10
CA ASN A 231 9.66 -25.94 8.26
C ASN A 231 8.95 -25.78 6.90
N LEU A 232 7.81 -25.08 6.86
CA LEU A 232 7.15 -24.72 5.60
C LEU A 232 8.09 -23.88 4.72
N CYS A 233 8.70 -22.84 5.29
CA CYS A 233 9.68 -22.02 4.58
C CYS A 233 10.86 -22.85 4.06
N ALA A 234 11.44 -23.73 4.90
CA ALA A 234 12.53 -24.61 4.50
C ALA A 234 12.13 -25.54 3.35
N LYS A 235 10.94 -26.15 3.43
CA LYS A 235 10.41 -27.03 2.39
C LYS A 235 10.21 -26.29 1.06
N VAL A 236 9.65 -25.08 1.11
CA VAL A 236 9.44 -24.24 -0.08
C VAL A 236 10.77 -23.86 -0.72
N LEU A 237 11.73 -23.37 0.08
CA LEU A 237 13.06 -22.99 -0.40
C LEU A 237 13.81 -24.19 -0.99
N ASN A 238 13.86 -25.33 -0.31
CA ASN A 238 14.55 -26.53 -0.80
C ASN A 238 13.96 -27.05 -2.12
N LYS A 239 12.63 -26.96 -2.28
CA LYS A 239 11.98 -27.32 -3.54
C LYS A 239 12.36 -26.33 -4.64
N ALA A 240 12.29 -25.03 -4.36
CA ALA A 240 12.61 -23.99 -5.33
C ALA A 240 14.08 -24.04 -5.78
N GLU A 241 15.02 -24.34 -4.87
CA GLU A 241 16.45 -24.45 -5.16
C GLU A 241 16.75 -25.49 -6.26
N ALA A 242 15.97 -26.57 -6.33
CA ALA A 242 16.11 -27.58 -7.38
C ALA A 242 15.65 -27.08 -8.77
N GLU A 243 14.87 -26.00 -8.83
CA GLU A 243 14.20 -25.50 -10.04
C GLU A 243 14.83 -24.21 -10.60
N GLN A 244 15.74 -23.56 -9.86
CA GLN A 244 16.31 -22.27 -10.24
C GLN A 244 17.82 -22.15 -9.99
N LYS A 245 18.47 -21.18 -10.63
CA LYS A 245 19.94 -21.00 -10.59
C LYS A 245 20.45 -20.07 -9.49
N VAL A 246 19.55 -19.30 -8.89
CA VAL A 246 19.86 -18.34 -7.82
C VAL A 246 19.24 -18.83 -6.52
N PRO A 247 19.87 -18.58 -5.35
CA PRO A 247 19.30 -19.00 -4.08
C PRO A 247 17.86 -18.50 -3.92
N PRO A 248 16.88 -19.37 -3.66
CA PRO A 248 15.48 -18.94 -3.60
C PRO A 248 15.20 -18.00 -2.44
N ILE A 249 14.19 -17.15 -2.63
CA ILE A 249 13.71 -16.22 -1.61
C ILE A 249 12.19 -16.27 -1.51
N ILE A 250 11.68 -16.36 -0.28
CA ILE A 250 10.26 -16.24 0.02
C ILE A 250 9.98 -14.79 0.40
N THR A 251 8.98 -14.18 -0.24
CA THR A 251 8.48 -12.85 0.14
C THR A 251 7.09 -13.00 0.76
N ALA A 252 7.00 -12.86 2.08
CA ALA A 252 5.76 -13.05 2.84
C ALA A 252 5.26 -11.71 3.43
N PRO A 253 4.63 -10.83 2.62
CA PRO A 253 4.11 -9.56 3.08
C PRO A 253 2.78 -9.75 3.85
N PHE A 254 2.64 -9.04 4.96
CA PHE A 254 1.47 -9.05 5.82
C PHE A 254 1.23 -7.64 6.40
N ASP A 255 -0.04 -7.27 6.61
CA ASP A 255 -0.38 -6.05 7.34
C ASP A 255 0.22 -6.09 8.75
N THR A 256 0.86 -5.00 9.17
CA THR A 256 1.59 -4.97 10.45
C THR A 256 0.63 -5.16 11.64
N GLU A 257 -0.58 -4.60 11.56
CA GLU A 257 -1.63 -4.69 12.56
C GLU A 257 -2.12 -6.13 12.76
N LEU A 258 -1.85 -7.05 11.82
CA LEU A 258 -2.11 -8.46 12.06
C LEU A 258 -1.41 -8.91 13.34
N PHE A 259 -0.16 -8.49 13.56
CA PHE A 259 0.65 -8.92 14.68
C PHE A 259 0.49 -7.99 15.88
N GLY A 260 -0.33 -8.40 16.83
CA GLY A 260 -0.51 -7.78 18.15
C GLY A 260 -1.85 -7.06 18.32
N HIS A 261 -2.46 -6.64 17.21
CA HIS A 261 -3.81 -6.08 17.22
C HIS A 261 -4.86 -7.13 16.88
N TRP A 262 -4.92 -7.60 15.63
CA TRP A 262 -5.86 -8.64 15.19
C TRP A 262 -5.55 -10.00 15.79
N TRP A 263 -4.28 -10.43 15.67
CA TRP A 263 -3.74 -11.61 16.32
C TRP A 263 -2.80 -11.18 17.44
N PHE A 264 -3.30 -11.19 18.67
CA PHE A 264 -2.62 -10.62 19.84
C PHE A 264 -1.23 -11.23 20.10
N GLU A 265 -1.10 -12.53 19.86
CA GLU A 265 0.11 -13.31 20.08
C GLU A 265 1.12 -13.19 18.92
N GLY A 266 0.72 -12.58 17.81
CA GLY A 266 1.51 -12.46 16.58
C GLY A 266 2.95 -11.94 16.77
N PRO A 267 3.24 -10.93 17.60
CA PRO A 267 4.62 -10.45 17.81
C PRO A 267 5.52 -11.50 18.48
N LYS A 268 4.96 -12.30 19.40
CA LYS A 268 5.69 -13.41 20.03
C LYS A 268 5.93 -14.54 19.03
N TRP A 269 4.95 -14.79 18.17
CA TRP A 269 5.11 -15.75 17.08
C TRP A 269 6.18 -15.33 16.08
N LEU A 270 6.24 -14.05 15.67
CA LEU A 270 7.30 -13.54 14.78
C LEU A 270 8.70 -13.72 15.38
N LEU A 271 8.85 -13.43 16.68
CA LEU A 271 10.11 -13.65 17.40
C LEU A 271 10.52 -15.13 17.36
N GLU A 272 9.57 -16.02 17.65
CA GLU A 272 9.84 -17.45 17.69
C GLU A 272 10.11 -18.02 16.29
N VAL A 273 9.42 -17.54 15.24
CA VAL A 273 9.74 -17.89 13.84
C VAL A 273 11.18 -17.51 13.50
N ALA A 274 11.62 -16.31 13.87
CA ALA A 274 13.01 -15.89 13.64
C ALA A 274 14.01 -16.80 14.37
N ARG A 275 13.70 -17.22 15.60
CA ARG A 275 14.51 -18.18 16.37
C ARG A 275 14.57 -19.54 15.66
N GLN A 276 13.42 -20.10 15.29
CA GLN A 276 13.32 -21.40 14.62
C GLN A 276 14.04 -21.39 13.27
N ILE A 277 13.91 -20.34 12.46
CA ILE A 277 14.65 -20.20 11.20
C ILE A 277 16.17 -20.16 11.45
N SER A 278 16.64 -19.50 12.51
CA SER A 278 18.07 -19.45 12.84
C SER A 278 18.68 -20.79 13.24
N GLU A 279 17.84 -21.79 13.58
CA GLU A 279 18.25 -23.14 13.95
C GLU A 279 18.19 -24.12 12.76
N ILE A 280 17.62 -23.72 11.62
CA ILE A 280 17.54 -24.55 10.41
C ILE A 280 18.71 -24.22 9.49
N ASP A 281 19.61 -25.20 9.31
CA ASP A 281 20.72 -25.08 8.37
C ASP A 281 20.21 -24.90 6.92
N GLY A 282 20.82 -23.96 6.19
CA GLY A 282 20.57 -23.74 4.77
C GLY A 282 19.55 -22.64 4.44
N ILE A 283 18.84 -22.10 5.43
CA ILE A 283 17.93 -20.97 5.23
C ILE A 283 18.27 -19.81 6.18
N ALA A 284 17.91 -18.59 5.79
CA ALA A 284 18.12 -17.40 6.60
C ALA A 284 17.12 -16.30 6.25
N MET A 285 16.87 -15.40 7.20
CA MET A 285 16.14 -14.15 6.92
C MET A 285 17.09 -13.10 6.36
N THR A 286 16.64 -12.31 5.39
CA THR A 286 17.42 -11.23 4.76
C THR A 286 16.51 -10.05 4.38
N GLY A 287 17.11 -8.87 4.21
CA GLY A 287 16.47 -7.72 3.57
C GLY A 287 16.34 -7.90 2.07
N GLY A 288 15.39 -7.21 1.46
CA GLY A 288 15.14 -7.23 0.02
C GLY A 288 16.31 -6.61 -0.75
N TRP A 289 16.79 -5.44 -0.32
CA TRP A 289 17.95 -4.81 -0.94
C TRP A 289 19.22 -5.63 -0.77
N SER A 290 19.48 -6.13 0.46
CA SER A 290 20.65 -6.98 0.73
C SER A 290 20.67 -8.25 -0.12
N TYR A 291 19.50 -8.79 -0.46
CA TYR A 291 19.41 -9.91 -1.40
C TYR A 291 19.76 -9.46 -2.84
N LEU A 292 19.19 -8.35 -3.32
CA LEU A 292 19.40 -7.85 -4.67
C LEU A 292 20.85 -7.42 -4.94
N GLU A 293 21.56 -6.88 -3.96
CA GLU A 293 23.00 -6.55 -4.08
C GLU A 293 23.85 -7.79 -4.37
N LYS A 294 23.45 -8.95 -3.81
CA LYS A 294 24.19 -10.21 -3.96
C LYS A 294 23.73 -11.00 -5.19
N TYR A 295 22.44 -10.95 -5.50
CA TYR A 295 21.81 -11.74 -6.55
C TYR A 295 20.89 -10.85 -7.41
N PRO A 296 21.45 -9.93 -8.23
CA PRO A 296 20.66 -9.07 -9.08
C PRO A 296 19.92 -9.88 -10.15
N PRO A 297 18.62 -9.59 -10.41
CA PRO A 297 17.86 -10.30 -11.42
C PRO A 297 18.33 -9.95 -12.84
N ASP A 298 18.36 -10.94 -13.73
CA ASP A 298 18.70 -10.78 -15.14
C ASP A 298 17.50 -11.02 -16.08
N THR A 299 16.38 -11.49 -15.52
CA THR A 299 15.20 -11.90 -16.28
C THR A 299 14.17 -10.77 -16.29
N VAL A 300 13.92 -10.24 -17.48
CA VAL A 300 12.92 -9.19 -17.71
C VAL A 300 11.53 -9.80 -17.88
N VAL A 301 10.56 -9.24 -17.16
CA VAL A 301 9.15 -9.63 -17.20
C VAL A 301 8.27 -8.42 -17.44
N GLN A 302 7.30 -8.58 -18.34
CA GLN A 302 6.21 -7.63 -18.49
C GLN A 302 5.10 -8.02 -17.52
N LEU A 303 4.87 -7.18 -16.53
CA LEU A 303 3.76 -7.37 -15.60
C LEU A 303 2.48 -6.76 -16.19
N PRO A 304 1.34 -7.42 -16.03
CA PRO A 304 0.08 -6.80 -16.31
C PRO A 304 -0.36 -5.88 -15.18
N GLU A 305 -1.37 -5.05 -15.45
CA GLU A 305 -2.04 -4.28 -14.40
C GLU A 305 -2.81 -5.20 -13.43
N GLY A 306 -2.74 -4.88 -12.13
CA GLY A 306 -3.44 -5.61 -11.07
C GLY A 306 -3.09 -5.13 -9.66
N SER A 307 -3.64 -5.78 -8.63
CA SER A 307 -3.38 -5.49 -7.21
C SER A 307 -3.57 -6.74 -6.34
N TRP A 308 -3.12 -6.75 -5.08
CA TRP A 308 -3.38 -7.88 -4.17
C TRP A 308 -4.83 -7.94 -3.62
N GLY A 309 -5.68 -6.98 -4.02
CA GLY A 309 -7.07 -6.90 -3.60
C GLY A 309 -7.92 -8.04 -4.14
N GLN A 310 -9.17 -8.12 -3.67
CA GLN A 310 -10.13 -9.12 -4.16
C GLN A 310 -10.29 -9.02 -5.68
N GLY A 311 -10.13 -10.16 -6.36
CA GLY A 311 -10.20 -10.25 -7.82
C GLY A 311 -8.93 -9.84 -8.57
N GLY A 312 -7.87 -9.41 -7.87
CA GLY A 312 -6.57 -9.14 -8.48
C GLY A 312 -6.48 -7.86 -9.31
N PHE A 313 -7.53 -7.02 -9.30
CA PHE A 313 -7.61 -5.83 -10.13
C PHE A 313 -8.02 -4.61 -9.30
N HIS A 314 -8.75 -3.65 -9.86
CA HIS A 314 -9.05 -2.39 -9.19
C HIS A 314 -10.39 -2.35 -8.46
N TYR A 315 -11.12 -3.46 -8.44
CA TYR A 315 -12.54 -3.45 -8.15
C TYR A 315 -12.91 -2.94 -6.73
N ILE A 316 -12.03 -3.16 -5.74
CA ILE A 316 -12.22 -2.61 -4.40
C ILE A 316 -12.19 -1.08 -4.41
N TRP A 317 -11.38 -0.46 -5.26
CA TRP A 317 -11.21 0.99 -5.31
C TRP A 317 -12.02 1.66 -6.43
N LEU A 318 -12.42 0.91 -7.45
CA LEU A 318 -13.21 1.37 -8.58
C LEU A 318 -14.43 0.48 -8.79
N ASN A 319 -15.58 0.95 -8.31
CA ASN A 319 -16.89 0.34 -8.51
C ASN A 319 -17.99 1.42 -8.43
N GLU A 320 -19.24 1.02 -8.61
CA GLU A 320 -20.40 1.92 -8.59
C GLU A 320 -20.51 2.81 -7.35
N TRP A 321 -19.98 2.38 -6.19
CA TRP A 321 -20.03 3.16 -4.95
C TRP A 321 -18.88 4.16 -4.82
N THR A 322 -17.79 3.98 -5.57
CA THR A 322 -16.57 4.78 -5.44
C THR A 322 -16.29 5.65 -6.67
N MET A 323 -16.96 5.45 -7.80
CA MET A 323 -16.75 6.24 -9.03
C MET A 323 -16.82 7.76 -8.81
N TRP A 324 -17.76 8.24 -8.00
CA TRP A 324 -17.92 9.68 -7.71
C TRP A 324 -16.67 10.29 -7.04
N THR A 325 -15.91 9.49 -6.27
CA THR A 325 -14.68 9.95 -5.60
C THR A 325 -13.59 10.30 -6.61
N TRP A 326 -13.48 9.51 -7.67
CA TRP A 326 -12.49 9.69 -8.73
C TRP A 326 -12.75 10.94 -9.57
N GLU A 327 -14.02 11.37 -9.70
CA GLU A 327 -14.34 12.61 -10.40
C GLU A 327 -13.76 13.83 -9.65
N HIS A 328 -13.88 13.84 -8.33
CA HIS A 328 -13.27 14.88 -7.48
C HIS A 328 -11.75 14.84 -7.50
N ILE A 329 -11.15 13.65 -7.38
CA ILE A 329 -9.69 13.48 -7.44
C ILE A 329 -9.16 14.01 -8.78
N TYR A 330 -9.73 13.60 -9.92
CA TYR A 330 -9.23 14.01 -11.23
C TYR A 330 -9.40 15.51 -11.51
N GLU A 331 -10.44 16.15 -10.96
CA GLU A 331 -10.57 17.60 -11.01
C GLU A 331 -9.47 18.28 -10.20
N ALA A 332 -9.23 17.82 -8.97
CA ALA A 332 -8.24 18.39 -8.07
C ALA A 332 -6.80 18.23 -8.61
N GLU A 333 -6.45 17.05 -9.12
CA GLU A 333 -5.15 16.79 -9.74
C GLU A 333 -4.84 17.79 -10.88
N LYS A 334 -5.81 18.02 -11.79
CA LYS A 334 -5.64 18.95 -12.91
C LYS A 334 -5.41 20.39 -12.43
N GLU A 335 -6.16 20.83 -11.43
CA GLU A 335 -5.97 22.16 -10.84
C GLU A 335 -4.59 22.26 -10.18
N MET A 336 -4.16 21.25 -9.42
CA MET A 336 -2.85 21.26 -8.76
C MET A 336 -1.70 21.40 -9.76
N ILE A 337 -1.74 20.65 -10.88
CA ILE A 337 -0.75 20.75 -11.95
C ILE A 337 -0.71 22.17 -12.54
N ASN A 338 -1.88 22.76 -12.83
CA ASN A 338 -1.96 24.12 -13.36
C ASN A 338 -1.29 25.14 -12.43
N PHE A 339 -1.51 25.04 -11.12
CA PHE A 339 -0.86 25.92 -10.15
C PHE A 339 0.62 25.63 -9.97
N ALA A 340 1.02 24.36 -9.94
CA ALA A 340 2.42 23.97 -9.82
C ALA A 340 3.26 24.48 -11.00
N ASN A 341 2.74 24.38 -12.23
CA ASN A 341 3.38 24.93 -13.42
C ASN A 341 3.50 26.46 -13.35
N ARG A 342 2.42 27.16 -12.95
CA ARG A 342 2.46 28.62 -12.76
C ARG A 342 3.46 29.04 -11.68
N TRP A 343 3.54 28.29 -10.58
CA TRP A 343 4.50 28.49 -9.51
C TRP A 343 5.95 28.35 -10.01
N VAL A 344 6.23 27.34 -10.84
CA VAL A 344 7.54 27.17 -11.47
C VAL A 344 7.89 28.33 -12.41
N GLU A 345 6.93 28.81 -13.20
CA GLU A 345 7.17 29.88 -14.17
C GLU A 345 7.37 31.26 -13.55
N LYS A 346 6.53 31.61 -12.57
CA LYS A 346 6.43 33.00 -12.05
C LYS A 346 6.89 33.15 -10.60
N GLY A 347 7.00 32.04 -9.87
CA GLY A 347 7.11 32.07 -8.41
C GLY A 347 5.87 32.72 -7.79
N GLY A 348 6.04 33.26 -6.59
CA GLY A 348 5.00 33.98 -5.88
C GLY A 348 5.48 34.49 -4.54
N ASP A 349 4.64 35.28 -3.89
CA ASP A 349 4.91 35.70 -2.52
C ASP A 349 4.76 34.52 -1.53
N TYR A 350 5.11 34.78 -0.28
CA TYR A 350 5.00 33.80 0.79
C TYR A 350 3.56 33.30 1.01
N ARG A 351 2.55 34.14 0.73
CA ARG A 351 1.14 33.79 0.90
C ARG A 351 0.72 32.75 -0.12
N LEU A 352 1.09 32.95 -1.38
CA LEU A 352 0.81 31.98 -2.44
C LEU A 352 1.51 30.66 -2.15
N LYS A 353 2.80 30.68 -1.76
CA LYS A 353 3.51 29.45 -1.42
C LYS A 353 2.76 28.65 -0.34
N ARG A 354 2.36 29.29 0.78
CA ARG A 354 1.61 28.59 1.84
C ARG A 354 0.31 27.97 1.33
N ALA A 355 -0.46 28.72 0.56
CA ALA A 355 -1.72 28.23 -0.01
C ALA A 355 -1.48 27.00 -0.91
N LEU A 356 -0.46 27.04 -1.78
CA LEU A 356 -0.12 25.93 -2.67
C LEU A 356 0.42 24.71 -1.92
N VAL A 357 1.20 24.92 -0.86
CA VAL A 357 1.69 23.84 0.01
C VAL A 357 0.52 23.12 0.68
N GLN A 358 -0.40 23.87 1.31
CA GLN A 358 -1.58 23.25 1.91
C GLN A 358 -2.47 22.61 0.85
N MET A 359 -2.60 23.19 -0.34
CA MET A 359 -3.38 22.63 -1.44
C MET A 359 -2.83 21.27 -1.89
N GLY A 360 -1.51 21.13 -1.97
CA GLY A 360 -0.86 19.85 -2.23
C GLY A 360 -1.14 18.82 -1.12
N LYS A 361 -1.15 19.22 0.15
CA LYS A 361 -1.49 18.32 1.27
C LYS A 361 -2.95 17.85 1.22
N GLU A 362 -3.88 18.75 0.93
CA GLU A 362 -5.30 18.39 0.76
C GLU A 362 -5.50 17.42 -0.41
N LEU A 363 -4.78 17.62 -1.52
CA LEU A 363 -4.81 16.68 -2.65
C LEU A 363 -4.29 15.30 -2.23
N LEU A 364 -3.14 15.22 -1.56
CA LEU A 364 -2.60 13.94 -1.10
C LEU A 364 -3.58 13.24 -0.14
N LEU A 365 -4.20 13.98 0.79
CA LEU A 365 -5.19 13.42 1.70
C LEU A 365 -6.43 12.92 0.95
N LEU A 366 -6.89 13.65 -0.07
CA LEU A 366 -8.00 13.26 -0.93
C LEU A 366 -7.69 11.98 -1.75
N GLU A 367 -6.43 11.80 -2.16
CA GLU A 367 -5.95 10.67 -2.98
C GLU A 367 -5.77 9.35 -2.24
N SER A 368 -5.83 9.32 -0.90
CA SER A 368 -5.64 8.11 -0.09
C SER A 368 -6.62 6.99 -0.50
N SER A 369 -6.08 5.78 -0.74
CA SER A 369 -6.87 4.63 -1.16
C SER A 369 -7.79 4.09 -0.07
N ASP A 370 -7.54 4.45 1.19
CA ASP A 370 -8.31 4.04 2.35
C ASP A 370 -9.78 4.45 2.22
N TRP A 371 -10.07 5.60 1.58
CA TRP A 371 -11.44 6.07 1.46
C TRP A 371 -12.30 5.14 0.62
N GLN A 372 -11.84 4.76 -0.57
CA GLN A 372 -12.56 3.83 -1.43
C GLN A 372 -12.62 2.43 -0.80
N PHE A 373 -11.55 2.00 -0.12
CA PHE A 373 -11.54 0.75 0.63
C PHE A 373 -12.64 0.72 1.71
N LEU A 374 -12.74 1.75 2.54
CA LEU A 374 -13.74 1.84 3.62
C LEU A 374 -15.17 1.94 3.10
N ILE A 375 -15.37 2.58 1.94
CA ILE A 375 -16.67 2.61 1.24
C ILE A 375 -17.04 1.20 0.75
N SER A 376 -16.13 0.53 0.05
CA SER A 376 -16.39 -0.79 -0.56
C SER A 376 -16.55 -1.90 0.47
N THR A 377 -15.78 -1.85 1.56
CA THR A 377 -15.88 -2.84 2.66
C THR A 377 -17.01 -2.57 3.65
N TRP A 378 -17.65 -1.39 3.56
CA TRP A 378 -18.67 -0.94 4.52
C TRP A 378 -18.18 -0.85 5.98
N SER A 379 -16.88 -0.78 6.20
CA SER A 379 -16.29 -0.74 7.54
C SER A 379 -16.53 0.62 8.24
N ALA A 380 -16.44 1.72 7.49
CA ALA A 380 -16.66 3.09 7.99
C ALA A 380 -17.06 4.02 6.83
N ARG A 381 -18.07 3.61 6.05
CA ARG A 381 -18.44 4.26 4.79
C ARG A 381 -18.82 5.73 4.94
N ASP A 382 -19.67 6.06 5.91
CA ASP A 382 -20.12 7.43 6.18
C ASP A 382 -18.96 8.36 6.58
N TYR A 383 -18.00 7.83 7.34
CA TYR A 383 -16.78 8.53 7.68
C TYR A 383 -15.92 8.82 6.44
N ALA A 384 -15.69 7.81 5.60
CA ALA A 384 -14.91 7.94 4.38
C ALA A 384 -15.52 8.93 3.39
N GLU A 385 -16.84 8.85 3.16
CA GLU A 385 -17.58 9.79 2.30
C GLU A 385 -17.41 11.24 2.80
N ARG A 386 -17.53 11.47 4.11
CA ARG A 386 -17.30 12.80 4.72
C ARG A 386 -15.87 13.29 4.57
N ARG A 387 -14.86 12.41 4.70
CA ARG A 387 -13.44 12.78 4.55
C ARG A 387 -13.12 13.23 3.12
N ILE A 388 -13.63 12.52 2.12
CA ILE A 388 -13.47 12.91 0.71
C ILE A 388 -14.09 14.28 0.46
N VAL A 389 -15.35 14.48 0.85
CA VAL A 389 -16.04 15.76 0.65
C VAL A 389 -15.29 16.89 1.36
N PHE A 390 -14.84 16.67 2.60
CA PHE A 390 -14.07 17.66 3.35
C PHE A 390 -12.78 18.07 2.64
N HIS A 391 -11.91 17.13 2.30
CA HIS A 391 -10.62 17.45 1.65
C HIS A 391 -10.82 18.06 0.27
N TYR A 392 -11.84 17.62 -0.48
CA TYR A 392 -12.19 18.22 -1.75
C TYR A 392 -12.66 19.68 -1.59
N GLU A 393 -13.57 19.97 -0.65
CA GLU A 393 -14.03 21.33 -0.39
C GLU A 393 -12.87 22.24 0.06
N LYS A 394 -12.01 21.76 0.96
CA LYS A 394 -10.82 22.51 1.40
C LYS A 394 -9.84 22.77 0.27
N PHE A 395 -9.60 21.77 -0.60
CA PHE A 395 -8.84 21.95 -1.82
C PHE A 395 -9.45 23.05 -2.71
N LYS A 396 -10.78 23.04 -2.93
CA LYS A 396 -11.46 24.07 -3.73
C LYS A 396 -11.41 25.46 -3.09
N ASP A 397 -11.44 25.56 -1.76
CA ASP A 397 -11.26 26.81 -1.03
C ASP A 397 -9.86 27.39 -1.30
N LEU A 398 -8.83 26.55 -1.23
CA LEU A 398 -7.43 26.92 -1.51
C LEU A 398 -7.20 27.29 -2.98
N VAL A 399 -7.87 26.61 -3.92
CA VAL A 399 -7.85 27.00 -5.34
C VAL A 399 -8.38 28.43 -5.51
N ARG A 400 -9.49 28.80 -4.86
CA ARG A 400 -10.05 30.16 -4.96
C ARG A 400 -9.06 31.20 -4.44
N LEU A 401 -8.49 30.96 -3.26
CA LEU A 401 -7.45 31.80 -2.65
C LEU A 401 -6.23 31.95 -3.57
N ALA A 402 -5.72 30.83 -4.11
CA ALA A 402 -4.55 30.84 -4.98
C ALA A 402 -4.79 31.61 -6.28
N ARG A 403 -6.00 31.58 -6.85
CA ARG A 403 -6.36 32.41 -8.02
C ARG A 403 -6.31 33.89 -7.71
N GLU A 404 -6.89 34.30 -6.58
CA GLU A 404 -6.88 35.71 -6.17
C GLU A 404 -5.45 36.22 -5.96
N LEU A 405 -4.62 35.44 -5.27
CA LEU A 405 -3.21 35.77 -5.03
C LEU A 405 -2.41 35.86 -6.34
N ILE A 406 -2.62 34.94 -7.30
CA ILE A 406 -1.95 35.00 -8.61
C ILE A 406 -2.41 36.21 -9.43
N ASP A 407 -3.69 36.58 -9.35
CA ASP A 407 -4.24 37.75 -10.03
C ASP A 407 -3.82 39.08 -9.37
N GLY A 408 -3.05 39.03 -8.26
CA GLY A 408 -2.65 40.21 -7.50
C GLY A 408 -3.79 40.89 -6.74
N LYS A 409 -4.88 40.15 -6.48
CA LYS A 409 -6.02 40.62 -5.69
C LYS A 409 -5.75 40.39 -4.20
N GLU A 410 -6.31 41.25 -3.36
CA GLU A 410 -6.30 41.00 -1.91
C GLU A 410 -7.30 39.89 -1.58
N PRO A 411 -6.91 38.87 -0.80
CA PRO A 411 -7.83 37.80 -0.43
C PRO A 411 -8.89 38.25 0.60
N PRO A 412 -10.00 37.49 0.74
CA PRO A 412 -11.08 37.78 1.68
C PRO A 412 -10.62 37.93 3.12
N ASP A 413 -11.27 38.82 3.88
CA ASP A 413 -10.98 38.99 5.31
C ASP A 413 -11.02 37.66 6.08
N GLY A 414 -10.00 37.40 6.90
CA GLY A 414 -9.93 36.20 7.75
C GLY A 414 -9.30 34.96 7.11
N TRP A 415 -9.00 34.98 5.81
CA TRP A 415 -8.41 33.83 5.09
C TRP A 415 -7.14 33.26 5.74
N MET A 416 -6.27 34.12 6.28
CA MET A 416 -5.05 33.72 6.97
C MET A 416 -5.35 32.82 8.18
N ARG A 417 -6.40 33.18 8.93
CA ARG A 417 -6.80 32.42 10.12
C ARG A 417 -7.40 31.08 9.71
N GLU A 418 -8.19 31.04 8.65
CA GLU A 418 -8.76 29.80 8.12
C GLU A 418 -7.67 28.86 7.61
N LEU A 419 -6.69 29.39 6.87
CA LEU A 419 -5.52 28.66 6.41
C LEU A 419 -4.72 28.12 7.60
N GLU A 420 -4.46 28.93 8.63
CA GLU A 420 -3.75 28.48 9.84
C GLU A 420 -4.48 27.39 10.62
N ILE A 421 -5.82 27.41 10.63
CA ILE A 421 -6.62 26.33 11.23
C ILE A 421 -6.45 25.04 10.42
N LEU A 422 -6.55 25.14 9.09
CA LEU A 422 -6.39 23.99 8.22
C LEU A 422 -4.97 23.40 8.29
N GLU A 423 -3.95 24.25 8.22
CA GLU A 423 -2.55 23.83 8.36
C GLU A 423 -2.27 23.11 9.68
N ARG A 424 -2.95 23.49 10.77
CA ARG A 424 -2.83 22.79 12.07
C ARG A 424 -3.61 21.48 12.11
N GLN A 425 -4.74 21.42 11.43
CA GLN A 425 -5.56 20.23 11.36
C GLN A 425 -4.89 19.15 10.50
N ASP A 426 -4.39 19.54 9.34
CA ASP A 426 -3.84 18.68 8.30
C ASP A 426 -2.33 18.93 8.12
N ASP A 427 -1.58 18.85 9.23
CA ASP A 427 -0.13 19.10 9.29
C ASP A 427 0.71 17.87 8.89
N ILE A 428 0.52 17.38 7.67
CA ILE A 428 1.35 16.30 7.11
C ILE A 428 2.51 16.86 6.29
N PHE A 429 3.61 16.10 6.23
CA PHE A 429 4.79 16.32 5.37
C PHE A 429 5.58 17.64 5.54
N GLY A 430 5.11 18.61 6.33
CA GLY A 430 5.80 19.89 6.54
C GLY A 430 5.74 20.81 5.31
N ASP A 431 6.83 21.53 5.03
CA ASP A 431 6.94 22.41 3.86
C ASP A 431 7.39 21.61 2.63
N ILE A 432 6.43 21.06 1.89
CA ILE A 432 6.67 20.39 0.60
C ILE A 432 6.86 21.43 -0.51
N ASP A 433 7.62 21.12 -1.56
CA ASP A 433 7.74 22.03 -2.71
C ASP A 433 6.50 21.92 -3.62
N PRO A 434 5.72 23.00 -3.84
CA PRO A 434 4.59 22.97 -4.77
C PRO A 434 4.98 22.56 -6.19
N ALA A 435 6.25 22.73 -6.58
CA ALA A 435 6.75 22.33 -7.89
C ALA A 435 6.76 20.81 -8.12
N LEU A 436 6.50 19.98 -7.11
CA LEU A 436 6.48 18.51 -7.27
C LEU A 436 5.41 18.02 -8.25
N TRP A 437 4.32 18.76 -8.44
CA TRP A 437 3.28 18.46 -9.43
C TRP A 437 3.52 19.11 -10.80
N ALA A 438 4.64 19.81 -11.02
CA ALA A 438 4.91 20.48 -12.29
C ALA A 438 5.38 19.51 -13.39
N ASP A 439 5.07 19.83 -14.64
CA ASP A 439 5.34 18.98 -15.81
C ASP A 439 6.83 18.72 -16.04
N LYS A 440 7.70 19.67 -15.63
CA LYS A 440 9.16 19.53 -15.73
C LYS A 440 9.70 18.27 -15.04
N ASN A 441 9.00 17.73 -14.04
CA ASN A 441 9.42 16.53 -13.32
C ASN A 441 9.15 15.25 -14.10
N LEU A 442 8.49 15.33 -15.25
CA LEU A 442 8.15 14.18 -16.10
C LEU A 442 9.02 14.09 -17.36
N GLU A 443 10.13 14.84 -17.43
CA GLU A 443 11.04 14.91 -18.58
C GLU A 443 12.09 13.76 -18.63
N PHE A 444 11.77 12.56 -18.10
CA PHE A 444 12.68 11.40 -18.04
C PHE A 444 12.41 10.28 -19.05
#